data_AF-A0A8T2UK53-F1
#
_entry.id   AF-A0A8T2UK53-F1
#
_cell.length_a   1.000
_cell.length_b   1.000
_cell.length_c   1.000
_cell.angle_alpha   90.00
_cell.angle_beta   90.00
_cell.angle_gamma   90.00
#
_symmetry.space_group_name_H-M   'P 1'
#
loop_
_entity.id
_entity.type
_entity.pdbx_description
1 polymer ?
#
loop_
_entity_poly.entity_id
_entity_poly.type
_entity_poly.pdbx_seq_one_letter_code
_entity_poly.pdbx_strand_id
1 'polypeptide(L)'
;DLLSRFNIRHRYSIPYYPQCNGLVEKTNGIICKVISKQVKKHPKEWDKHLIATLWAYRTSYKASLGFTPFHLVYGQEALLPVEVEIPSFRVLLKKSGQKKRRQEFNRQLKDKGLTQGTLVLRYDNRFDNRYDTKFQPRWEGPFLIKTKFKNGSYQIMDLSGKVHKTKVNGWRLK
;
A
#
# COMPACT_ATOMS: atom_id res chain seq x y z
N ASP A 1 -18.26 18.17 -11.18
CA ASP A 1 -17.39 17.27 -10.39
C ASP A 1 -16.10 17.00 -11.16
N LEU A 2 -14.92 17.20 -10.54
CA LEU A 2 -13.61 17.08 -11.20
C LEU A 2 -13.34 15.66 -11.72
N LEU A 3 -13.81 14.66 -10.97
CA LEU A 3 -13.56 13.24 -11.25
C LEU A 3 -14.36 12.76 -12.47
N SER A 4 -15.62 13.17 -12.59
CA SER A 4 -16.45 12.88 -13.76
C SER A 4 -15.87 13.46 -15.05
N ARG A 5 -15.23 14.64 -14.98
CA ARG A 5 -14.62 15.31 -16.14
C ARG A 5 -13.45 14.53 -16.73
N PHE A 6 -12.66 13.85 -15.89
CA PHE A 6 -11.49 13.07 -16.32
C PHE A 6 -11.77 11.56 -16.42
N ASN A 7 -13.02 11.13 -16.27
CA ASN A 7 -13.41 9.72 -16.25
C ASN A 7 -12.63 8.89 -15.19
N ILE A 8 -12.34 9.51 -14.03
CA ILE A 8 -11.58 8.88 -12.95
C ILE A 8 -12.54 8.28 -11.92
N ARG A 9 -12.43 6.98 -11.69
CA ARG A 9 -13.20 6.28 -10.65
C ARG A 9 -12.51 6.40 -9.29
N HIS A 10 -13.05 7.22 -8.40
CA HIS A 10 -12.57 7.32 -7.02
C HIS A 10 -12.92 6.07 -6.21
N ARG A 11 -11.92 5.50 -5.52
CA ARG A 11 -12.05 4.34 -4.64
C ARG A 11 -11.67 4.75 -3.23
N TYR A 12 -12.57 4.49 -2.27
CA TYR A 12 -12.32 4.76 -0.87
C TYR A 12 -11.77 3.53 -0.16
N SER A 13 -10.79 3.75 0.71
CA SER A 13 -10.41 2.78 1.72
C SER A 13 -11.49 2.69 2.80
N ILE A 14 -11.52 1.58 3.53
CA ILE A 14 -12.34 1.50 4.73
C ILE A 14 -11.84 2.52 5.78
N PRO A 15 -12.75 3.21 6.49
CA PRO A 15 -12.38 4.15 7.55
C PRO A 15 -11.48 3.50 8.61
N TYR A 16 -10.57 4.28 9.18
CA TYR A 16 -9.64 3.85 10.25
C TYR A 16 -8.80 2.61 9.93
N TYR A 17 -8.58 2.33 8.65
CA TYR A 17 -7.73 1.23 8.20
C TYR A 17 -6.63 1.74 7.27
N PRO A 18 -5.62 2.43 7.83
CA PRO A 18 -4.50 3.00 7.09
C PRO A 18 -3.75 1.95 6.23
N GLN A 19 -3.72 0.70 6.70
CA GLN A 19 -3.08 -0.42 6.01
C GLN A 19 -3.64 -0.69 4.61
N CYS A 20 -4.91 -0.33 4.32
CA CYS A 20 -5.47 -0.41 2.96
C CYS A 20 -4.65 0.40 1.95
N ASN A 21 -4.08 1.53 2.38
CA ASN A 21 -3.19 2.39 1.61
C ASN A 21 -1.72 2.22 2.02
N GLY A 22 -1.37 1.08 2.62
CA GLY A 22 -0.08 0.86 3.28
C GLY A 22 1.14 1.04 2.37
N LEU A 23 1.00 0.85 1.05
CA LEU A 23 2.08 1.15 0.09
C LEU A 23 2.39 2.65 0.01
N VAL A 24 1.36 3.50 -0.01
CA VAL A 24 1.50 4.95 0.01
C VAL A 24 2.05 5.39 1.36
N GLU A 25 1.54 4.83 2.46
CA GLU A 25 2.00 5.19 3.81
C GLU A 25 3.47 4.83 4.04
N LYS A 26 3.90 3.64 3.60
CA LYS A 26 5.32 3.26 3.64
C LYS A 26 6.18 4.21 2.81
N THR A 27 5.71 4.58 1.62
CA THR A 27 6.40 5.53 0.74
C THR A 27 6.53 6.91 1.39
N ASN A 28 5.43 7.44 1.94
CA ASN A 28 5.42 8.70 2.67
C ASN A 28 6.37 8.65 3.86
N GLY A 29 6.37 7.56 4.62
CA GLY A 29 7.32 7.37 5.73
C GLY A 29 8.78 7.39 5.29
N ILE A 30 9.13 6.85 4.11
CA ILE A 30 10.48 6.92 3.56
C ILE A 30 10.83 8.35 3.15
N ILE A 31 9.93 9.04 2.43
CA ILE A 31 10.15 10.41 1.96
C ILE A 31 10.35 11.34 3.16
N CYS A 32 9.46 11.28 4.16
CA CYS A 32 9.59 12.06 5.39
C CYS A 32 10.92 11.77 6.09
N LYS A 33 11.33 10.50 6.22
CA LYS A 33 12.63 10.15 6.85
C LYS A 33 13.84 10.74 6.11
N VAL A 34 13.81 10.77 4.78
CA VAL A 34 14.91 11.34 3.99
C VAL A 34 14.94 12.87 4.16
N ILE A 35 13.78 13.53 4.04
CA ILE A 35 13.66 14.97 4.23
C ILE A 35 14.11 15.36 5.64
N SER A 36 13.63 14.66 6.68
CA SER A 36 14.01 14.92 8.09
C SER A 36 15.52 14.84 8.33
N LYS A 37 16.25 14.02 7.55
CA LYS A 37 17.72 13.97 7.63
C LYS A 37 18.38 15.19 6.99
N GLN A 38 17.81 15.74 5.92
CA GLN A 38 18.33 16.92 5.21
C GLN A 38 18.06 18.20 5.98
N VAL A 39 16.86 18.34 6.57
CA VAL A 39 16.42 19.58 7.23
C VAL A 39 16.81 19.69 8.71
N LYS A 40 17.74 18.86 9.21
CA LYS A 40 18.15 18.87 10.63
C LYS A 40 18.57 20.26 11.13
N LYS A 41 19.25 21.04 10.28
CA LYS A 41 19.73 22.40 10.61
C LYS A 41 18.66 23.48 10.37
N HIS A 42 17.84 23.32 9.32
CA HIS A 42 16.82 24.29 8.93
C HIS A 42 15.48 23.59 8.62
N PRO A 43 14.65 23.29 9.64
CA PRO A 43 13.41 22.53 9.48
C PRO A 43 12.37 23.16 8.53
N LYS A 44 12.42 24.49 8.35
CA LYS A 44 11.49 25.24 7.50
C LYS A 44 11.76 25.09 6.01
N GLU A 45 12.92 24.55 5.61
CA GLU A 45 13.34 24.45 4.21
C GLU A 45 13.04 23.08 3.56
N TRP A 46 12.08 22.35 4.12
CA TRP A 46 11.73 20.99 3.66
C TRP A 46 11.23 20.96 2.21
N ASP A 47 10.60 22.02 1.76
CA ASP A 47 10.07 22.21 0.41
C ASP A 47 11.20 22.22 -0.64
N LYS A 48 12.32 22.90 -0.33
CA LYS A 48 13.51 22.96 -1.20
C LYS A 48 14.14 21.57 -1.42
N HIS A 49 14.08 20.71 -0.39
CA HIS A 49 14.64 19.35 -0.45
C HIS A 49 13.66 18.31 -1.00
N LEU A 50 12.38 18.64 -1.19
CA LEU A 50 11.36 17.69 -1.63
C LEU A 50 11.68 17.13 -3.02
N ILE A 51 12.01 18.00 -3.98
CA ILE A 51 12.27 17.60 -5.37
C ILE A 51 13.49 16.65 -5.43
N ALA A 52 14.59 17.02 -4.77
CA ALA A 52 15.79 16.20 -4.71
C ALA A 52 15.51 14.85 -4.03
N THR A 53 14.73 14.84 -2.95
CA THR A 53 14.35 13.61 -2.23
C THR A 53 13.50 12.70 -3.11
N LEU A 54 12.52 13.24 -3.84
CA LEU A 54 11.69 12.47 -4.76
C LEU A 54 12.52 11.87 -5.90
N TRP A 55 13.47 12.64 -6.44
CA TRP A 55 14.38 12.13 -7.46
C TRP A 55 15.20 10.95 -6.93
N ALA A 56 15.87 11.12 -5.79
CA ALA A 56 16.65 10.07 -5.16
C ALA A 56 15.80 8.83 -4.86
N TYR A 57 14.57 9.01 -4.36
CA TYR A 57 13.65 7.89 -4.11
C TYR A 57 13.30 7.13 -5.40
N ARG A 58 13.03 7.85 -6.50
CA ARG A 58 12.62 7.27 -7.79
C ARG A 58 13.76 6.51 -8.47
N THR A 59 15.00 6.98 -8.33
CA THR A 59 16.18 6.39 -8.99
C THR A 59 16.94 5.38 -8.13
N SER A 60 16.62 5.27 -6.84
CA SER A 60 17.24 4.30 -5.93
C SER A 60 16.61 2.91 -6.04
N TYR A 61 17.46 1.88 -6.08
CA TYR A 61 17.02 0.49 -6.14
C TYR A 61 16.28 0.08 -4.87
N LYS A 62 15.17 -0.65 -5.02
CA LYS A 62 14.40 -1.21 -3.91
C LYS A 62 14.52 -2.73 -3.92
N ALA A 63 15.22 -3.29 -2.94
CA ALA A 63 15.44 -4.74 -2.83
C ALA A 63 14.13 -5.55 -2.80
N SER A 64 13.09 -5.04 -2.13
CA SER A 64 11.77 -5.70 -2.07
C SER A 64 11.02 -5.71 -3.41
N LEU A 65 11.32 -4.76 -4.31
CA LEU A 65 10.71 -4.68 -5.64
C LEU A 65 11.61 -5.29 -6.71
N GLY A 66 12.91 -5.42 -6.46
CA GLY A 66 13.89 -5.88 -7.45
C GLY A 66 14.23 -4.84 -8.54
N PHE A 67 13.70 -3.63 -8.43
CA PHE A 67 13.80 -2.55 -9.43
C PHE A 67 13.77 -1.17 -8.76
N THR A 68 14.13 -0.12 -9.51
CA THR A 68 13.84 1.26 -9.10
C THR A 68 12.37 1.61 -9.34
N PRO A 69 11.77 2.50 -8.52
CA PRO A 69 10.42 2.97 -8.79
C PRO A 69 10.26 3.63 -10.17
N PHE A 70 11.29 4.32 -10.66
CA PHE A 70 11.29 4.90 -12.02
C PHE A 70 11.17 3.83 -13.11
N HIS A 71 11.92 2.73 -12.98
CA HIS A 71 11.84 1.61 -13.93
C HIS A 71 10.46 0.98 -14.00
N LEU A 72 9.72 0.91 -12.89
CA LEU A 72 8.37 0.35 -12.90
C LEU A 72 7.36 1.19 -13.70
N VAL A 73 7.55 2.51 -13.74
CA VAL A 73 6.68 3.43 -14.47
C VAL A 73 7.04 3.49 -15.94
N TYR A 74 8.33 3.64 -16.26
CA TYR A 74 8.79 3.93 -17.62
C TYR A 74 9.39 2.72 -18.34
N GLY A 75 9.55 1.58 -17.66
CA GLY A 75 10.14 0.37 -18.22
C GLY A 75 11.67 0.41 -18.40
N GLN A 76 12.32 1.52 -18.07
CA GLN A 76 13.77 1.72 -18.15
C GLN A 76 14.27 2.47 -16.92
N GLU A 77 15.49 2.21 -16.45
CA GLU A 77 16.04 2.99 -15.34
C GLU A 77 16.47 4.37 -15.80
N ALA A 78 16.21 5.40 -14.97
CA ALA A 78 16.70 6.75 -15.18
C ALA A 78 18.23 6.76 -15.29
N LEU A 79 18.74 7.42 -16.32
CA LEU A 79 20.15 7.71 -16.52
C LEU A 79 20.33 9.22 -16.37
N LEU A 80 21.41 9.63 -15.71
CA LEU A 80 21.83 11.02 -15.72
C LEU A 80 22.46 11.35 -17.08
N PRO A 81 22.36 12.60 -17.58
CA PRO A 81 22.99 12.99 -18.85
C PRO A 81 24.48 12.61 -18.94
N VAL A 82 25.23 12.78 -17.85
CA VAL A 82 26.65 12.38 -17.76
C VAL A 82 26.88 10.86 -17.90
N GLU A 83 25.93 10.03 -17.46
CA GLU A 83 26.01 8.56 -17.60
C GLU A 83 25.71 8.09 -19.03
N VAL A 84 25.17 8.97 -19.87
CA VAL A 84 24.94 8.73 -21.30
C VAL A 84 26.18 9.12 -22.10
N GLU A 85 26.80 10.25 -21.77
CA GLU A 85 28.04 10.72 -22.42
C GLU A 85 29.23 9.80 -22.10
N ILE A 86 29.34 9.36 -20.85
CA ILE A 86 30.35 8.38 -20.42
C ILE A 86 29.61 7.06 -20.21
N PRO A 87 29.78 6.03 -21.08
CA PRO A 87 29.04 4.78 -20.97
C PRO A 87 29.33 4.09 -19.64
N SER A 88 28.45 4.36 -18.68
CA SER A 88 28.61 3.87 -17.31
C SER A 88 28.37 2.36 -17.23
N PHE A 89 28.97 1.72 -16.23
CA PHE A 89 28.81 0.28 -15.98
C PHE A 89 27.32 -0.14 -15.88
N ARG A 90 26.44 0.76 -15.41
CA ARG A 90 24.98 0.55 -15.36
C ARG A 90 24.33 0.44 -16.74
N VAL A 91 24.83 1.20 -17.73
CA VAL A 91 24.37 1.12 -19.13
C VAL A 91 24.79 -0.21 -19.75
N LEU A 92 26.02 -0.65 -19.48
CA LEU A 92 26.59 -1.88 -20.02
C LEU A 92 25.88 -3.16 -19.48
N LEU A 93 25.52 -3.22 -18.20
CA LEU A 93 24.92 -4.40 -17.57
C LEU A 93 23.42 -4.64 -17.87
N LYS A 94 22.66 -3.67 -18.37
CA LYS A 94 21.19 -3.77 -18.52
C LYS A 94 20.71 -4.77 -19.58
N LYS A 95 21.56 -5.20 -20.53
CA LYS A 95 21.13 -5.98 -21.71
C LYS A 95 20.65 -7.41 -21.42
N SER A 96 20.94 -8.02 -20.25
CA SER A 96 20.81 -9.47 -20.06
C SER A 96 19.69 -9.96 -19.11
N GLY A 97 19.04 -9.12 -18.29
CA GLY A 97 18.33 -9.62 -17.08
C GLY A 97 16.87 -9.22 -16.82
N GLN A 98 16.23 -8.37 -17.64
CA GLN A 98 15.00 -7.67 -17.20
C GLN A 98 13.70 -8.50 -17.30
N LYS A 99 13.56 -9.40 -18.28
CA LYS A 99 12.29 -10.12 -18.55
C LYS A 99 11.93 -11.19 -17.51
N LYS A 100 12.91 -11.95 -17.01
CA LYS A 100 12.68 -13.04 -16.03
C LYS A 100 12.23 -12.50 -14.66
N ARG A 101 12.80 -11.39 -14.20
CA ARG A 101 12.55 -10.80 -12.87
C ARG A 101 11.12 -10.27 -12.67
N ARG A 102 10.46 -9.78 -13.74
CA ARG A 102 9.07 -9.28 -13.70
C ARG A 102 8.04 -10.39 -13.49
N GLN A 103 8.32 -11.60 -13.99
CA GLN A 103 7.42 -12.76 -13.88
C GLN A 103 7.38 -13.34 -12.47
N GLU A 104 8.52 -13.36 -11.76
CA GLU A 104 8.61 -13.87 -10.39
C GLU A 104 7.88 -12.99 -9.37
N PHE A 105 7.94 -11.66 -9.52
CA PHE A 105 7.24 -10.72 -8.63
C PHE A 105 5.72 -10.94 -8.63
N ASN A 106 5.12 -11.14 -9.82
CA ASN A 106 3.68 -11.37 -9.96
C ASN A 106 3.22 -12.70 -9.33
N ARG A 107 4.13 -13.70 -9.19
CA ARG A 107 3.79 -15.03 -8.65
C ARG A 107 3.58 -15.03 -7.13
N GLN A 108 4.17 -14.07 -6.41
CA GLN A 108 4.14 -14.03 -4.94
C GLN A 108 2.86 -13.43 -4.34
N LEU A 109 1.92 -12.96 -5.17
CA LEU A 109 0.73 -12.19 -4.74
C LEU A 109 -0.55 -13.02 -4.48
N LYS A 110 -0.48 -14.35 -4.34
CA LYS A 110 -1.71 -15.19 -4.18
C LYS A 110 -2.17 -15.31 -2.72
N ASP A 111 -3.39 -14.86 -2.46
CA ASP A 111 -4.04 -14.77 -1.15
C ASP A 111 -4.80 -16.06 -0.76
N LYS A 112 -4.60 -16.57 0.48
CA LYS A 112 -5.39 -17.65 1.10
C LYS A 112 -6.45 -16.99 1.98
N GLY A 113 -7.75 -17.13 1.70
CA GLY A 113 -8.78 -16.45 2.51
C GLY A 113 -10.08 -17.23 2.68
N LEU A 114 -10.82 -16.86 3.74
CA LEU A 114 -12.09 -17.41 4.22
C LEU A 114 -13.15 -17.57 3.12
N THR A 115 -14.01 -18.58 3.27
CA THR A 115 -15.06 -18.96 2.31
C THR A 115 -16.42 -18.32 2.65
N GLN A 116 -17.29 -18.17 1.66
CA GLN A 116 -18.66 -17.69 1.86
C GLN A 116 -19.45 -18.69 2.72
N GLY A 117 -20.29 -18.18 3.62
CA GLY A 117 -21.11 -18.99 4.53
C GLY A 117 -20.41 -19.38 5.84
N THR A 118 -19.13 -19.04 6.03
CA THR A 118 -18.43 -19.26 7.30
C THR A 118 -18.93 -18.29 8.37
N LEU A 119 -19.20 -18.83 9.56
CA LEU A 119 -19.48 -18.07 10.78
C LEU A 119 -18.21 -17.39 11.27
N VAL A 120 -18.27 -16.08 11.51
CA VAL A 120 -17.15 -15.25 11.94
C VAL A 120 -17.59 -14.25 13.00
N LEU A 121 -16.70 -13.97 13.94
CA LEU A 121 -16.80 -12.85 14.87
C LEU A 121 -16.14 -11.62 14.24
N ARG A 122 -16.71 -10.43 14.47
CA ARG A 122 -16.16 -9.15 14.03
C ARG A 122 -15.48 -8.45 15.22
N TYR A 123 -14.25 -8.01 15.03
CA TYR A 123 -13.57 -7.19 16.03
C TYR A 123 -14.22 -5.79 16.14
N ASP A 124 -14.42 -5.30 17.36
CA ASP A 124 -14.95 -3.96 17.63
C ASP A 124 -13.85 -2.88 17.61
N ASN A 125 -13.84 -2.09 16.54
CA ASN A 125 -12.86 -1.03 16.32
C ASN A 125 -13.05 0.20 17.25
N ARG A 126 -14.17 0.32 17.99
CA ARG A 126 -14.44 1.49 18.86
C ARG A 126 -13.45 1.63 20.02
N PHE A 127 -12.79 0.54 20.37
CA PHE A 127 -11.82 0.45 21.46
C PHE A 127 -10.37 0.68 21.01
N ASP A 128 -10.12 0.81 19.71
CA ASP A 128 -8.76 1.10 19.23
C ASP A 128 -8.35 2.52 19.71
N ASN A 129 -7.15 2.63 20.29
CA ASN A 129 -6.56 3.85 20.87
C ASN A 129 -7.19 4.39 22.18
N ARG A 130 -8.01 3.60 22.88
CA ARG A 130 -8.48 3.96 24.23
C ARG A 130 -7.68 3.24 25.33
N TYR A 131 -7.23 4.01 26.33
CA TYR A 131 -6.40 3.51 27.43
C TYR A 131 -7.19 2.72 28.49
N ASP A 132 -8.49 2.99 28.66
CA ASP A 132 -9.41 2.25 29.54
C ASP A 132 -10.25 1.24 28.75
N THR A 133 -9.66 0.09 28.42
CA THR A 133 -10.38 -0.98 27.69
C THR A 133 -10.12 -2.37 28.26
N LYS A 134 -9.61 -2.45 29.50
CA LYS A 134 -9.00 -3.67 30.06
C LYS A 134 -9.98 -4.83 30.27
N PHE A 135 -11.29 -4.61 30.19
CA PHE A 135 -12.32 -5.66 30.35
C PHE A 135 -13.45 -5.61 29.31
N GLN A 136 -13.28 -4.85 28.22
CA GLN A 136 -14.33 -4.72 27.20
C GLN A 136 -14.27 -5.87 26.19
N PRO A 137 -15.41 -6.52 25.85
CA PRO A 137 -15.44 -7.56 24.84
C PRO A 137 -15.03 -6.98 23.48
N ARG A 138 -13.93 -7.50 22.92
CA ARG A 138 -13.35 -6.99 21.66
C ARG A 138 -13.94 -7.63 20.40
N TRP A 139 -14.75 -8.66 20.57
CA TRP A 139 -15.33 -9.43 19.47
C TRP A 139 -16.84 -9.43 19.60
N GLU A 140 -17.51 -9.01 18.54
CA GLU A 140 -18.95 -9.02 18.38
C GLU A 140 -19.34 -10.15 17.43
N GLY A 141 -20.54 -10.69 17.59
CA GLY A 141 -21.09 -11.70 16.69
C GLY A 141 -21.71 -12.87 17.45
N PRO A 142 -22.16 -13.90 16.72
CA PRO A 142 -21.65 -14.33 15.41
C PRO A 142 -22.30 -13.69 14.16
N PHE A 143 -21.55 -13.63 13.05
CA PHE A 143 -21.97 -13.16 11.73
C PHE A 143 -21.62 -14.15 10.62
N LEU A 144 -22.26 -14.06 9.46
CA LEU A 144 -21.98 -14.89 8.28
C LEU A 144 -21.26 -14.10 7.18
N ILE A 145 -20.26 -14.72 6.53
CA ILE A 145 -19.64 -14.14 5.32
C ILE A 145 -20.60 -14.26 4.14
N LYS A 146 -21.13 -13.13 3.66
CA LYS A 146 -21.97 -13.05 2.45
C LYS A 146 -21.14 -13.04 1.17
N THR A 147 -20.08 -12.25 1.12
CA THR A 147 -19.30 -12.07 -0.12
C THR A 147 -17.84 -11.78 0.19
N LYS A 148 -16.93 -12.50 -0.46
CA LYS A 148 -15.49 -12.21 -0.48
C LYS A 148 -15.16 -11.33 -1.69
N PHE A 149 -14.47 -10.23 -1.47
CA PHE A 149 -13.98 -9.35 -2.53
C PHE A 149 -12.52 -9.67 -2.87
N LYS A 150 -12.12 -9.40 -4.12
CA LYS A 150 -10.74 -9.62 -4.62
C LYS A 150 -9.65 -8.87 -3.84
N ASN A 151 -10.01 -7.86 -3.07
CA ASN A 151 -9.10 -7.05 -2.25
C ASN A 151 -8.97 -7.53 -0.80
N GLY A 152 -9.43 -8.74 -0.46
CA GLY A 152 -9.33 -9.30 0.89
C GLY A 152 -10.36 -8.76 1.91
N SER A 153 -11.34 -7.97 1.45
CA SER A 153 -12.47 -7.54 2.27
C SER A 153 -13.67 -8.48 2.14
N TYR A 154 -14.50 -8.51 3.16
CA TYR A 154 -15.66 -9.37 3.28
C TYR A 154 -16.89 -8.54 3.63
N GLN A 155 -18.04 -8.91 3.06
CA GLN A 155 -19.33 -8.41 3.50
C GLN A 155 -19.95 -9.41 4.46
N ILE A 156 -20.38 -8.93 5.63
CA ILE A 156 -20.96 -9.76 6.69
C ILE A 156 -22.47 -9.55 6.80
N MET A 157 -23.17 -10.57 7.28
CA MET A 157 -24.61 -10.62 7.48
C MET A 157 -24.91 -11.09 8.91
N ASP A 158 -25.90 -10.48 9.56
CA ASP A 158 -26.44 -10.92 10.84
C ASP A 158 -27.15 -12.28 10.70
N LEU A 159 -27.29 -13.02 11.80
CA LEU A 159 -28.10 -14.26 11.81
C LEU A 159 -29.57 -14.02 11.44
N SER A 160 -30.07 -12.80 11.61
CA SER A 160 -31.41 -12.36 11.19
C SER A 160 -31.51 -12.04 9.69
N GLY A 161 -30.43 -12.20 8.92
CA GLY A 161 -30.39 -11.92 7.48
C GLY A 161 -30.07 -10.47 7.11
N LYS A 162 -29.89 -9.58 8.08
CA LYS A 162 -29.55 -8.17 7.82
C LYS A 162 -28.09 -8.04 7.35
N VAL A 163 -27.90 -7.45 6.18
CA VAL A 163 -26.56 -7.24 5.60
C VAL A 163 -25.96 -5.93 6.10
N HIS A 164 -24.75 -6.00 6.64
CA HIS A 164 -24.02 -4.79 7.02
C HIS A 164 -23.55 -4.05 5.77
N LYS A 165 -23.81 -2.73 5.74
CA LYS A 165 -23.41 -1.86 4.62
C LYS A 165 -21.89 -1.74 4.52
N THR A 166 -21.21 -1.73 5.66
CA THR A 166 -19.77 -1.58 5.77
C THR A 166 -19.06 -2.90 5.52
N LYS A 167 -18.05 -2.89 4.64
CA LYS A 167 -17.19 -4.04 4.41
C LYS A 167 -16.19 -4.17 5.56
N VAL A 168 -15.87 -5.40 5.94
CA VAL A 168 -14.94 -5.71 7.02
C VAL A 168 -13.71 -6.41 6.44
N ASN A 169 -12.53 -6.09 6.93
CA ASN A 169 -11.30 -6.76 6.51
C ASN A 169 -11.19 -8.15 7.15
N GLY A 170 -10.68 -9.14 6.40
CA GLY A 170 -10.48 -10.50 6.89
C GLY A 170 -9.67 -10.64 8.18
N TRP A 171 -8.73 -9.73 8.47
CA TRP A 171 -7.95 -9.76 9.71
C TRP A 171 -8.74 -9.37 10.97
N ARG A 172 -9.91 -8.71 10.82
CA ARG A 172 -10.84 -8.36 11.92
C ARG A 172 -11.97 -9.40 12.00
N LEU A 173 -11.84 -10.51 11.28
CA LEU A 173 -12.78 -11.62 11.29
C LEU A 173 -12.07 -12.86 11.85
N LYS A 174 -12.70 -13.55 12.78
CA LYS A 174 -12.21 -14.82 13.35
C LYS A 174 -13.31 -15.85 13.39
#